data_AF-A0A381W0J3-F1
#
_entry.id   AF-A0A381W0J3-F1
#
_cell.length_a   1.000
_cell.length_b   1.000
_cell.length_c   1.000
_cell.angle_alpha   90.00
_cell.angle_beta   90.00
_cell.angle_gamma   90.00
#
_symmetry.space_group_name_H-M   'P 1'
#
loop_
_entity.id
_entity.type
_entity.pdbx_description
1 polymer ?
#
loop_
_entity_poly.entity_id
_entity_poly.type
_entity_poly.pdbx_seq_one_letter_code
_entity_poly.pdbx_strand_id
1 'polypeptide(L)' 'MPSGSTVRQAIVQSGVLSKFPEIDLESVKVGIFSRPVDLDVLLNSGDRVEIYRPLILLPTDARRLRAERQKR' A
#
# COMPACT_ATOMS: atom_id res chain seq x y z
N MET A 1 -2.99 3.68 -19.47
CA MET A 1 -3.39 2.26 -19.32
C MET A 1 -4.48 1.97 -20.34
N PRO A 2 -4.50 0.78 -20.97
CA PRO A 2 -5.65 0.34 -21.77
C PRO A 2 -6.96 0.39 -20.96
N SER A 3 -8.06 0.70 -21.64
CA SER A 3 -9.40 0.66 -21.02
C SER A 3 -9.68 -0.73 -20.45
N GLY A 4 -10.18 -0.79 -19.21
CA GLY A 4 -10.44 -2.06 -18.53
C GLY A 4 -9.22 -2.72 -17.90
N SER A 5 -8.11 -1.98 -17.70
CA SER A 5 -7.00 -2.50 -16.91
C SER A 5 -7.40 -2.64 -15.44
N THR A 6 -6.99 -3.72 -14.79
CA THR A 6 -7.23 -3.89 -13.35
C THR A 6 -6.21 -3.13 -12.51
N VAL A 7 -6.53 -2.91 -11.22
CA VAL A 7 -5.58 -2.37 -10.24
C VAL A 7 -4.28 -3.18 -10.24
N ARG A 8 -4.36 -4.52 -10.24
CA ARG A 8 -3.21 -5.42 -10.33
C ARG A 8 -2.33 -5.11 -11.54
N GLN A 9 -2.93 -5.00 -12.73
CA GLN A 9 -2.20 -4.75 -13.97
C GLN A 9 -1.51 -3.38 -13.94
N ALA A 10 -2.18 -2.35 -13.42
CA ALA A 10 -1.57 -1.03 -13.28
C ALA A 10 -0.37 -1.03 -12.33
N ILE A 11 -0.44 -1.74 -11.21
CA ILE A 11 0.68 -1.84 -10.27
C ILE A 11 1.86 -2.58 -10.91
N VAL A 12 1.62 -3.70 -11.58
CA VAL A 12 2.67 -4.45 -12.28
C VAL A 12 3.31 -3.59 -13.37
N GLN A 13 2.50 -2.91 -14.18
CA GLN A 13 2.99 -2.07 -15.28
C GLN A 13 3.72 -0.81 -14.79
N SER A 14 3.38 -0.31 -13.59
CA SER A 14 4.07 0.85 -13.00
C SER A 14 5.54 0.56 -12.62
N GLY A 15 5.94 -0.71 -12.54
CA GLY A 15 7.28 -1.11 -12.13
C GLY A 15 7.58 -0.89 -10.63
N VAL A 16 6.58 -0.53 -9.82
CA VAL A 16 6.76 -0.29 -8.38
C VAL A 16 7.27 -1.55 -7.67
N LEU A 17 6.80 -2.73 -8.08
CA LEU A 17 7.21 -4.02 -7.52
C LEU A 17 8.68 -4.33 -7.84
N SER A 18 9.17 -3.91 -9.00
CA SER A 18 10.59 -4.07 -9.35
C SER A 18 11.49 -3.16 -8.53
N LYS A 19 10.99 -1.98 -8.16
CA LYS A 19 11.72 -1.02 -7.32
C LYS A 19 11.67 -1.38 -5.84
N PHE A 20 10.60 -2.03 -5.39
CA PHE A 20 10.35 -2.42 -4.01
C PHE A 20 9.91 -3.89 -3.96
N PRO A 21 10.85 -4.84 -4.09
CA PRO A 21 10.55 -6.27 -4.10
C PRO A 21 10.01 -6.80 -2.77
N GLU A 22 10.11 -6.03 -1.69
CA GLU A 22 9.52 -6.34 -0.39
C GLU A 22 7.98 -6.17 -0.36
N ILE A 23 7.38 -5.56 -1.38
CA ILE A 23 5.93 -5.36 -1.45
C ILE A 23 5.27 -6.62 -2.00
N ASP A 24 4.57 -7.33 -1.14
CA ASP A 24 3.67 -8.41 -1.53
C ASP A 24 2.23 -7.88 -1.67
N LEU A 25 1.67 -7.98 -2.88
CA LEU A 25 0.34 -7.46 -3.19
C LEU A 25 -0.80 -8.22 -2.51
N GLU A 26 -0.59 -9.47 -2.10
CA GLU A 26 -1.62 -10.26 -1.44
C GLU A 26 -1.76 -9.91 0.04
N SER A 27 -0.69 -9.36 0.66
CA SER A 27 -0.68 -8.98 2.07
C SER A 27 -0.93 -7.49 2.31
N VAL A 28 -0.69 -6.63 1.33
CA VAL A 28 -0.92 -5.18 1.45
C VAL A 28 -2.31 -4.77 1.01
N LYS A 29 -2.86 -3.73 1.66
CA LYS A 29 -4.11 -3.12 1.21
C LYS A 29 -3.84 -2.17 0.06
N VAL A 30 -4.68 -2.21 -0.95
CA VAL A 30 -4.67 -1.26 -2.07
C VAL A 30 -5.95 -0.42 -2.06
N GLY A 31 -5.87 0.78 -2.64
CA GLY A 31 -6.99 1.69 -2.71
C GLY A 31 -7.01 2.54 -3.96
N ILE A 32 -8.19 3.06 -4.28
CA ILE A 32 -8.39 4.11 -5.28
C ILE A 32 -8.99 5.32 -4.58
N PHE A 33 -8.32 6.48 -4.65
CA PHE A 33 -8.77 7.72 -4.00
C PHE A 33 -9.21 7.53 -2.52
N SER A 34 -8.32 7.05 -1.66
CA SER A 34 -8.58 6.79 -0.25
C SER A 34 -9.66 5.74 0.05
N ARG A 35 -10.12 4.98 -0.94
CA ARG A 35 -11.07 3.88 -0.76
C ARG A 35 -10.37 2.55 -0.95
N PRO A 36 -10.41 1.63 0.02
CA PRO A 36 -9.85 0.30 -0.17
C PRO A 36 -10.65 -0.44 -1.25
N VAL A 37 -9.94 -1.11 -2.16
CA VAL A 37 -10.52 -1.87 -3.27
C VAL A 37 -9.78 -3.18 -3.46
N ASP A 38 -10.39 -4.11 -4.18
CA ASP A 38 -9.73 -5.36 -4.58
C ASP A 38 -8.80 -5.14 -5.79
N LEU A 39 -7.85 -6.05 -5.94
CA LEU A 39 -6.86 -6.03 -7.03
C LEU A 39 -7.47 -6.20 -8.42
N ASP A 40 -8.67 -6.80 -8.50
CA ASP A 40 -9.37 -7.09 -9.75
C ASP A 40 -10.33 -5.98 -10.19
N VAL A 41 -10.44 -4.90 -9.41
CA VAL A 41 -11.24 -3.73 -9.78
C VAL A 41 -10.68 -3.08 -11.04
N LEU A 42 -11.57 -2.74 -11.96
CA LEU A 42 -11.24 -2.04 -13.19
C LEU A 42 -10.94 -0.57 -12.91
N LEU A 43 -9.87 -0.06 -13.52
CA LEU A 43 -9.47 1.33 -13.42
C LEU A 43 -10.11 2.18 -14.52
N ASN A 44 -10.51 3.38 -14.12
CA ASN A 44 -10.92 4.44 -15.03
C ASN A 44 -9.77 5.43 -15.26
N SER A 45 -9.91 6.21 -16.33
CA SER A 45 -8.96 7.28 -16.61
C SER A 45 -8.96 8.32 -15.48
N GLY A 46 -7.78 8.62 -14.93
CA GLY A 46 -7.62 9.56 -13.82
C GLY A 46 -7.63 8.93 -12.43
N ASP A 47 -7.86 7.61 -12.32
CA ASP A 47 -7.79 6.92 -11.03
C ASP A 47 -6.37 6.90 -10.47
N ARG A 48 -6.24 7.23 -9.19
CA ARG A 48 -4.99 7.12 -8.44
C ARG A 48 -5.00 5.84 -7.61
N VAL A 49 -4.13 4.90 -7.99
CA VAL A 49 -3.87 3.68 -7.22
C VAL A 49 -2.92 3.99 -6.07
N GLU A 50 -3.32 3.60 -4.86
CA GLU A 50 -2.59 3.78 -3.62
C GLU A 50 -2.26 2.40 -3.04
N ILE A 51 -1.03 2.21 -2.56
CA ILE A 51 -0.59 0.98 -1.88
C ILE A 51 -0.31 1.34 -0.42
N TYR A 52 -1.10 0.79 0.50
CA TYR A 52 -0.99 1.10 1.92
C TYR A 52 0.07 0.23 2.60
N ARG A 53 0.93 0.86 3.38
CA ARG A 53 1.91 0.18 4.21
C ARG A 53 1.30 -0.16 5.57
N PRO A 54 1.35 -1.41 6.03
CA PRO A 54 0.91 -1.76 7.38
C PRO A 54 1.79 -1.08 8.44
N LEU A 55 1.19 -0.80 9.61
CA LEU A 55 1.93 -0.25 10.73
C LEU A 55 2.83 -1.33 11.33
N ILE A 56 4.13 -1.03 11.46
CA ILE A 56 5.11 -1.93 12.08
C ILE A 56 4.87 -2.04 13.61
N LEU A 57 4.49 -0.92 14.22
CA LEU A 57 4.20 -0.82 15.64
C LEU A 57 3.06 0.15 15.84
N LEU A 58 2.16 -0.17 16.77
CA LEU A 58 1.09 0.76 17.13
C LEU A 58 1.68 2.02 17.78
N PRO A 59 1.05 3.19 17.58
CA PRO A 59 1.54 4.45 18.14
C PRO A 59 1.71 4.41 19.67
N THR A 60 0.83 3.68 20.36
CA THR A 60 0.87 3.51 21.82
C THR A 60 2.11 2.77 22.28
N ASP A 61 2.44 1.66 21.62
CA ASP A 61 3.61 0.86 21.95
C ASP A 61 4.91 1.60 21.58
N ALA A 62 4.91 2.32 20.46
CA ALA A 62 6.03 3.18 20.07
C ALA A 62 6.32 4.26 21.11
N ARG A 63 5.28 4.84 21.72
CA ARG A 63 5.42 5.81 22.82
C ARG A 63 5.99 5.15 24.08
N ARG A 64 5.51 3.95 24.44
CA ARG A 64 6.02 3.19 25.60
C ARG A 64 7.52 2.91 25.46
N LEU A 65 7.95 2.38 24.31
CA LEU A 65 9.35 2.04 24.05
C LEU A 65 10.29 3.25 24.10
N ARG A 66 9.83 4.42 23.63
CA ARG A 66 10.61 5.67 23.68
C ARG A 66 10.82 6.15 25.12
N ALA A 67 9.79 6.09 25.96
CA ALA A 67 9.91 6.47 27.37
C ALA A 67 10.86 5.55 28.14
N GLU A 68 10.84 4.24 27.85
CA GLU A 68 11.77 3.27 28.45
C GLU A 68 13.23 3.53 28.06
N ARG A 69 13.48 3.91 26.80
CA ARG A 69 14.83 4.28 26.32
C ARG A 69 15.40 5.56 26.94
N GLN A 70 14.55 6.51 27.33
CA GLN A 70 15.00 7.76 27.99
C GLN A 70 15.31 7.60 29.48
N LYS A 71 14.88 6.50 30.11
CA LYS A 71 15.17 6.20 31.53
C LYS A 71 16.50 5.47 31.74
N ARG A 72 17.15 5.02 30.66
CA ARG A 72 18.48 4.41 30.65
C ARG A 72 19.52 5.46 30.31
#